data_AF-A0A525L5A6-F1
#
_entry.id   AF-A0A525L5A6-F1
#
_cell.length_a   1.000
_cell.length_b   1.000
_cell.length_c   1.000
_cell.angle_alpha   90.00
_cell.angle_beta   90.00
_cell.angle_gamma   90.00
#
_symmetry.space_group_name_H-M   'P 1'
#
loop_
_entity.id
_entity.type
_entity.pdbx_description
1 polymer ?
#
loop_
_entity_poly.entity_id
_entity_poly.type
_entity_poly.pdbx_seq_one_letter_code
_entity_poly.pdbx_strand_id
1 'polypeptide(L)'
;MVAALALLASCGGKPDSASQAAATTPRNVTLTQAQLQHIRLYTVAASSYRKTVEASGVVDFDNDQATSVLAPFSGPVSRLLVEPGQKVARGQALALVDSPDFSTAVSTYGKALATARTARRVADADKDLVQHNGVSQREEQQAQTDAANAEADRDAAAQALASLGLDPKAIGAIQPGRPAARAQGAIRAPIAGTVVEKLISPGQLLQAGTTPAFTVANLSQVWVMAQVATSDLPSISVGDPAEVETGVGPNTLTGVVTNVAGLVNPDTRAVLTRVSVANPGEVLKKQMYVRVRISARQASTGLLVPVSAILRDDENLAFVYVAQADGSFARRHVTLGDRSGDQYVIPAGLQAGDRVVVDGGLFVQFMQSQ
;
A
#
# COMPACT_ATOMS: atom_id res chain seq x y z
N MET A 1 -67.16 17.35 32.56
CA MET A 1 -68.11 18.40 32.98
C MET A 1 -67.46 19.74 32.63
N VAL A 2 -68.16 20.59 31.85
CA VAL A 2 -67.84 21.98 31.45
C VAL A 2 -66.73 22.10 30.37
N ALA A 3 -67.02 22.31 29.07
CA ALA A 3 -67.61 23.48 28.36
C ALA A 3 -66.59 24.66 28.27
N ALA A 4 -66.46 25.47 27.21
CA ALA A 4 -67.15 25.66 25.95
C ALA A 4 -66.31 26.57 25.01
N LEU A 5 -66.65 26.50 23.72
CA LEU A 5 -66.54 27.47 22.62
C LEU A 5 -66.09 28.91 22.93
N ALA A 6 -65.25 29.44 22.03
CA ALA A 6 -65.24 30.86 21.65
C ALA A 6 -65.07 31.00 20.11
N LEU A 7 -66.12 31.49 19.46
CA LEU A 7 -66.16 32.12 18.14
C LEU A 7 -66.07 33.64 18.35
N LEU A 8 -65.42 34.37 17.44
CA LEU A 8 -65.74 35.77 17.01
C LEU A 8 -64.75 36.16 15.87
N ALA A 9 -65.25 36.33 14.64
CA ALA A 9 -65.43 37.62 13.91
C ALA A 9 -64.10 38.29 13.48
N SER A 10 -63.68 38.31 12.20
CA SER A 10 -64.22 38.94 10.97
C SER A 10 -64.13 40.48 10.91
N CYS A 11 -63.45 40.96 9.86
CA CYS A 11 -63.27 42.34 9.33
C CYS A 11 -62.34 43.27 10.15
N GLY A 12 -61.33 43.97 9.62
CA GLY A 12 -60.85 44.24 8.26
C GLY A 12 -60.12 45.59 8.26
N GLY A 13 -58.99 45.72 7.53
CA GLY A 13 -58.50 47.03 7.04
C GLY A 13 -57.00 47.37 7.16
N LYS A 14 -56.33 47.35 5.98
CA LYS A 14 -55.12 48.10 5.52
C LYS A 14 -53.71 47.57 5.84
N PRO A 15 -52.73 47.83 4.96
CA PRO A 15 -52.75 47.63 3.50
C PRO A 15 -51.50 46.88 3.01
N ASP A 16 -51.56 46.52 1.73
CA ASP A 16 -50.52 45.87 0.95
C ASP A 16 -49.11 46.46 1.11
N SER A 17 -48.16 45.56 1.33
CA SER A 17 -46.78 45.73 0.88
C SER A 17 -46.26 44.36 0.46
N ALA A 18 -46.87 43.83 -0.60
CA ALA A 18 -46.23 42.84 -1.44
C ALA A 18 -45.03 43.52 -2.12
N SER A 19 -43.86 43.41 -1.47
CA SER A 19 -42.58 43.67 -2.11
C SER A 19 -42.41 42.61 -3.21
N GLN A 20 -42.81 42.98 -4.42
CA GLN A 20 -42.42 42.29 -5.64
C GLN A 20 -40.90 42.41 -5.76
N ALA A 21 -40.19 41.34 -5.38
CA ALA A 21 -38.85 41.10 -5.89
C ALA A 21 -38.98 40.94 -7.41
N ALA A 22 -38.55 41.96 -8.15
CA ALA A 22 -38.45 41.92 -9.59
C ALA A 22 -37.47 40.80 -9.97
N ALA A 23 -38.00 39.73 -10.56
CA ALA A 23 -37.20 38.72 -11.22
C ALA A 23 -36.67 39.31 -12.54
N THR A 24 -35.43 39.80 -12.53
CA THR A 24 -34.73 40.24 -13.74
C THR A 24 -34.53 39.02 -14.65
N THR A 25 -35.35 38.91 -15.70
CA THR A 25 -35.14 37.92 -16.74
C THR A 25 -33.84 38.29 -17.48
N PRO A 26 -32.83 37.41 -17.59
CA PRO A 26 -31.60 37.76 -18.29
C PRO A 26 -31.91 38.09 -19.75
N ARG A 27 -31.54 39.30 -20.21
CA ARG A 27 -31.65 39.67 -21.62
C ARG A 27 -30.69 38.80 -22.44
N ASN A 28 -31.20 38.18 -23.50
CA ASN A 28 -30.36 37.50 -24.49
C ASN A 28 -29.51 38.55 -25.22
N VAL A 29 -28.25 38.24 -25.46
CA VAL A 29 -27.32 39.14 -26.15
C VAL A 29 -27.39 38.87 -27.65
N THR A 30 -27.66 39.90 -28.45
CA THR A 30 -27.61 39.79 -29.92
C THR A 30 -26.35 40.49 -30.41
N LEU A 31 -25.56 39.82 -31.24
CA LEU A 31 -24.29 40.34 -31.75
C LEU A 31 -24.38 40.65 -33.25
N THR A 32 -23.57 41.60 -33.70
CA THR A 32 -23.45 41.93 -35.12
C THR A 32 -22.64 40.85 -35.88
N GLN A 33 -22.81 40.75 -37.19
CA GLN A 33 -22.07 39.75 -37.99
C GLN A 33 -20.54 39.88 -37.90
N ALA A 34 -20.00 41.09 -37.74
CA ALA A 34 -18.56 41.31 -37.55
C ALA A 34 -18.06 40.81 -36.18
N GLN A 35 -18.89 40.90 -35.15
CA GLN A 35 -18.57 40.41 -33.80
C GLN A 35 -18.64 38.87 -33.74
N LEU A 36 -19.58 38.26 -34.47
CA LEU A 36 -19.70 36.80 -34.57
C LEU A 36 -18.44 36.12 -35.16
N GLN A 37 -17.66 36.81 -36.00
CA GLN A 37 -16.42 36.26 -36.57
C GLN A 37 -15.32 36.01 -35.52
N HIS A 38 -15.42 36.63 -34.34
CA HIS A 38 -14.47 36.48 -33.25
C HIS A 38 -14.93 35.48 -32.17
N ILE A 39 -16.07 34.81 -32.39
CA ILE A 39 -16.64 33.84 -31.46
C ILE A 39 -16.51 32.45 -32.06
N ARG A 40 -15.89 31.53 -31.29
CA ARG A 40 -15.90 30.11 -31.65
C ARG A 40 -16.99 29.39 -30.87
N LEU A 41 -17.79 28.63 -31.60
CA LEU A 41 -18.82 27.77 -31.04
C LEU A 41 -18.33 26.33 -31.03
N TYR A 42 -18.66 25.63 -29.95
CA TYR A 42 -18.47 24.20 -29.80
C TYR A 42 -19.84 23.54 -29.70
N THR A 43 -20.05 22.47 -30.47
CA THR A 43 -21.31 21.72 -30.40
C THR A 43 -21.19 20.64 -29.34
N VAL A 44 -22.03 20.71 -28.34
CA VAL A 44 -22.06 19.78 -27.22
C VAL A 44 -22.53 18.42 -27.71
N ALA A 45 -21.67 17.42 -27.58
CA ALA A 45 -21.97 16.05 -27.98
C ALA A 45 -21.65 15.08 -26.83
N ALA A 46 -22.41 14.00 -26.76
CA ALA A 46 -22.12 12.91 -25.85
C ALA A 46 -20.79 12.27 -26.24
N SER A 47 -19.85 12.26 -25.30
CA SER A 47 -18.49 11.73 -25.50
C SER A 47 -18.16 10.76 -24.38
N SER A 48 -17.39 9.72 -24.72
CA SER A 48 -16.86 8.78 -23.73
C SER A 48 -15.68 9.41 -22.99
N TYR A 49 -15.68 9.36 -21.67
CA TYR A 49 -14.58 9.83 -20.83
C TYR A 49 -14.29 8.83 -19.71
N ARG A 50 -13.09 8.88 -19.16
CA ARG A 50 -12.74 8.13 -17.95
C ARG A 50 -12.76 9.08 -16.77
N LYS A 51 -13.43 8.67 -15.70
CA LYS A 51 -13.41 9.39 -14.43
C LYS A 51 -12.04 9.22 -13.78
N THR A 52 -11.52 10.32 -13.27
CA THR A 52 -10.28 10.32 -12.48
C THR A 52 -10.62 10.80 -11.09
N VAL A 53 -10.27 9.99 -10.09
CA VAL A 53 -10.44 10.32 -8.68
C VAL A 53 -9.08 10.70 -8.12
N GLU A 54 -9.01 11.87 -7.47
CA GLU A 54 -7.83 12.29 -6.72
C GLU A 54 -8.00 11.96 -5.24
N ALA A 55 -7.00 11.31 -4.66
CA ALA A 55 -6.98 10.96 -3.25
C ALA A 55 -5.59 11.22 -2.65
N SER A 56 -5.56 11.50 -1.35
CA SER A 56 -4.32 11.50 -0.59
C SER A 56 -4.06 10.09 -0.06
N GLY A 57 -2.81 9.64 -0.12
CA GLY A 57 -2.40 8.33 0.36
C GLY A 57 -1.14 8.37 1.19
N VAL A 58 -0.91 7.28 1.91
CA VAL A 58 0.32 7.02 2.66
C VAL A 58 0.97 5.75 2.13
N VAL A 59 2.28 5.78 1.91
CA VAL A 59 3.05 4.60 1.52
C VAL A 59 3.20 3.65 2.71
N ASP A 60 2.91 2.38 2.50
CA ASP A 60 3.17 1.28 3.42
C ASP A 60 3.96 0.17 2.73
N PHE A 61 4.55 -0.72 3.52
CA PHE A 61 5.21 -1.89 2.96
C PHE A 61 4.18 -2.84 2.34
N ASP A 62 4.64 -3.57 1.34
CA ASP A 62 3.94 -4.78 0.94
C ASP A 62 4.07 -5.79 2.09
N ASN A 63 3.03 -5.87 2.93
CA ASN A 63 3.03 -6.74 4.09
C ASN A 63 2.99 -8.23 3.70
N ASP A 64 2.65 -8.55 2.46
CA ASP A 64 2.76 -9.92 1.92
C ASP A 64 4.23 -10.25 1.57
N GLN A 65 5.09 -9.23 1.42
CA GLN A 65 6.53 -9.36 1.18
C GLN A 65 7.40 -8.80 2.33
N ALA A 66 6.80 -8.57 3.49
CA ALA A 66 7.50 -8.22 4.72
C ALA A 66 7.47 -9.40 5.69
N THR A 67 8.59 -9.70 6.32
CA THR A 67 8.69 -10.77 7.31
C THR A 67 9.29 -10.22 8.59
N SER A 68 8.52 -10.34 9.68
CA SER A 68 9.03 -10.14 11.03
C SER A 68 9.92 -11.32 11.42
N VAL A 69 11.18 -11.04 11.71
CA VAL A 69 12.18 -11.99 12.12
C VAL A 69 12.15 -12.08 13.64
N LEU A 70 11.59 -13.17 14.16
CA LEU A 70 11.60 -13.45 15.59
C LEU A 70 12.96 -14.00 16.02
N ALA A 71 13.32 -13.78 17.28
CA ALA A 71 14.50 -14.37 17.89
C ALA A 71 14.34 -15.91 17.93
N PRO A 72 15.25 -16.69 17.34
CA PRO A 72 15.20 -18.16 17.42
C PRO A 72 15.84 -18.71 18.69
N PHE A 73 16.56 -17.87 19.46
CA PHE A 73 17.22 -18.25 20.71
C PHE A 73 16.92 -17.25 21.81
N SER A 74 16.90 -17.74 23.05
CA SER A 74 16.86 -16.90 24.25
C SER A 74 18.28 -16.54 24.68
N GLY A 75 18.47 -15.29 25.12
CA GLY A 75 19.77 -14.79 25.59
C GLY A 75 20.00 -13.32 25.28
N PRO A 76 21.02 -12.68 25.89
CA PRO A 76 21.36 -11.30 25.60
C PRO A 76 21.91 -11.14 24.17
N VAL A 77 21.53 -10.05 23.50
CA VAL A 77 22.11 -9.65 22.23
C VAL A 77 23.59 -9.30 22.44
N SER A 78 24.48 -10.03 21.79
CA SER A 78 25.92 -9.79 21.85
C SER A 78 26.34 -8.65 20.93
N ARG A 79 25.87 -8.70 19.67
CA ARG A 79 26.24 -7.73 18.63
C ARG A 79 25.19 -7.64 17.53
N LEU A 80 25.01 -6.43 17.01
CA LEU A 80 24.25 -6.18 15.78
C LEU A 80 25.20 -6.15 14.58
N LEU A 81 24.81 -6.79 13.47
CA LEU A 81 25.63 -6.89 12.26
C LEU A 81 25.08 -6.04 11.11
N VAL A 82 23.85 -5.54 11.23
CA VAL A 82 23.15 -4.76 10.21
C VAL A 82 22.43 -3.57 10.82
N GLU A 83 22.22 -2.54 10.01
CA GLU A 83 21.43 -1.36 10.35
C GLU A 83 20.17 -1.23 9.48
N PRO A 84 19.12 -0.55 9.97
CA PRO A 84 17.95 -0.21 9.15
C PRO A 84 18.36 0.51 7.86
N GLY A 85 17.74 0.14 6.73
CA GLY A 85 18.05 0.61 5.39
C GLY A 85 19.09 -0.24 4.65
N GLN A 86 19.78 -1.17 5.32
CA GLN A 86 20.76 -2.04 4.66
C GLN A 86 20.08 -3.20 3.92
N LYS A 87 20.60 -3.52 2.72
CA LYS A 87 20.20 -4.72 1.96
C LYS A 87 20.86 -5.97 2.53
N VAL A 88 20.06 -7.03 2.63
CA VAL A 88 20.48 -8.32 3.17
C VAL A 88 20.07 -9.46 2.24
N ALA A 89 20.94 -10.46 2.12
CA ALA A 89 20.63 -11.70 1.42
C ALA A 89 19.93 -12.69 2.36
N ARG A 90 19.17 -13.63 1.78
CA ARG A 90 18.59 -14.75 2.54
C ARG A 90 19.69 -15.53 3.27
N GLY A 91 19.50 -15.78 4.56
CA GLY A 91 20.46 -16.49 5.42
C GLY A 91 21.59 -15.61 5.98
N GLN A 92 21.71 -14.35 5.56
CA GLN A 92 22.69 -13.43 6.11
C GLN A 92 22.44 -13.18 7.61
N ALA A 93 23.50 -13.15 8.41
CA ALA A 93 23.41 -12.88 9.83
C ALA A 93 23.11 -11.39 10.08
N LEU A 94 22.09 -11.13 10.90
CA LEU A 94 21.60 -9.80 11.29
C LEU A 94 22.08 -9.40 12.68
N ALA A 95 22.12 -10.36 13.61
CA ALA A 95 22.61 -10.17 14.97
C ALA A 95 23.19 -11.47 15.53
N LEU A 96 24.02 -11.32 16.57
CA LEU A 96 24.60 -12.41 17.35
C LEU A 96 24.02 -12.36 18.77
N VAL A 97 23.62 -13.51 19.28
CA VAL A 97 22.99 -13.70 20.59
C VAL A 97 23.83 -14.68 21.40
N ASP A 98 24.19 -14.29 22.62
CA ASP A 98 24.86 -15.18 23.56
C ASP A 98 23.79 -16.08 24.21
N SER A 99 23.52 -17.25 23.61
CA SER A 99 22.47 -18.16 24.08
C SER A 99 23.05 -19.36 24.85
N PRO A 100 22.65 -19.56 26.12
CA PRO A 100 23.05 -20.73 26.92
C PRO A 100 22.55 -22.04 26.31
N ASP A 101 21.32 -22.05 25.80
CA ASP A 101 20.70 -23.24 25.19
C ASP A 101 21.47 -23.66 23.94
N PHE A 102 21.85 -22.68 23.12
CA PHE A 102 22.65 -22.91 21.93
C PHE A 102 24.05 -23.44 22.28
N SER A 103 24.69 -22.87 23.31
CA SER A 103 26.00 -23.34 23.79
C SER A 103 25.94 -24.79 24.30
N THR A 104 24.84 -25.14 24.98
CA THR A 104 24.59 -26.51 25.47
C THR A 104 24.40 -27.47 24.30
N ALA A 105 23.57 -27.11 23.31
CA ALA A 105 23.34 -27.93 22.12
C ALA A 105 24.64 -28.20 21.33
N VAL A 106 25.48 -27.18 21.14
CA VAL A 106 26.79 -27.33 20.47
C VAL A 106 27.71 -28.25 21.25
N SER A 107 27.72 -28.15 22.58
CA SER A 107 28.53 -29.00 23.46
C SER A 107 28.06 -30.46 23.42
N THR A 108 26.74 -30.69 23.46
CA THR A 108 26.13 -32.03 23.36
C THR A 108 26.47 -32.70 22.03
N TYR A 109 26.33 -31.98 20.91
CA TYR A 109 26.73 -32.48 19.59
C TYR A 109 28.23 -32.77 19.52
N GLY A 110 29.07 -31.88 20.04
CA GLY A 110 30.52 -32.08 20.07
C GLY A 110 30.93 -33.34 20.85
N LYS A 111 30.26 -33.63 21.98
CA LYS A 111 30.47 -34.85 22.76
C LYS A 111 29.98 -36.09 21.99
N ALA A 112 28.77 -36.07 21.44
CA ALA A 112 28.22 -37.18 20.68
C ALA A 112 29.09 -37.51 19.45
N LEU A 113 29.59 -36.49 18.75
CA LEU A 113 30.51 -36.65 17.62
C LEU A 113 31.83 -37.32 18.04
N ALA A 114 32.39 -36.95 19.19
CA ALA A 114 33.61 -37.56 19.73
C ALA A 114 33.40 -39.04 20.09
N THR A 115 32.27 -39.36 20.73
CA THR A 115 31.89 -40.73 21.09
C THR A 115 31.68 -41.58 19.84
N ALA A 116 30.87 -41.10 18.87
CA ALA A 116 30.61 -41.81 17.62
C ALA A 116 31.90 -42.11 16.84
N ARG A 117 32.80 -41.12 16.71
CA ARG A 117 34.11 -41.31 16.05
C ARG A 117 35.00 -42.33 16.77
N THR A 118 34.86 -42.47 18.08
CA THR A 118 35.65 -43.42 18.85
C THR A 118 35.05 -44.82 18.75
N ALA A 119 33.74 -44.95 18.93
CA ALA A 119 33.01 -46.21 18.80
C ALA A 119 33.15 -46.81 17.37
N ARG A 120 33.04 -45.97 16.32
CA ARG A 120 33.29 -46.41 14.94
C ARG A 120 34.71 -46.94 14.74
N ARG A 121 35.72 -46.26 15.27
CA ARG A 121 37.12 -46.73 15.18
C ARG A 121 37.35 -48.06 15.89
N VAL A 122 36.69 -48.29 17.03
CA VAL A 122 36.75 -49.58 17.74
C VAL A 122 36.05 -50.66 16.91
N ALA A 123 34.85 -50.40 16.41
CA ALA A 123 34.13 -51.36 15.56
C ALA A 123 34.89 -51.72 14.28
N ASP A 124 35.53 -50.75 13.63
CA ASP A 124 36.35 -50.98 12.43
C ASP A 124 37.61 -51.81 12.77
N ALA A 125 38.24 -51.56 13.92
CA ALA A 125 39.38 -52.34 14.40
C ALA A 125 38.99 -53.78 14.77
N ASP A 126 37.89 -53.98 15.49
CA ASP A 126 37.42 -55.30 15.88
C ASP A 126 37.02 -56.13 14.66
N LYS A 127 36.42 -55.51 13.63
CA LYS A 127 36.11 -56.14 12.36
C LYS A 127 37.34 -56.63 11.60
N ASP A 128 38.45 -55.89 11.67
CA ASP A 128 39.74 -56.30 11.12
C ASP A 128 40.33 -57.47 11.93
N LEU A 129 40.27 -57.37 13.26
CA LEU A 129 40.77 -58.42 14.16
C LEU A 129 40.00 -59.73 14.04
N VAL A 130 38.69 -59.73 13.78
CA VAL A 130 37.93 -60.96 13.50
C VAL A 130 38.49 -61.70 12.29
N GLN A 131 38.91 -60.98 11.24
CA GLN A 131 39.51 -61.60 10.04
C GLN A 131 40.87 -62.26 10.34
N HIS A 132 41.53 -61.80 11.40
CA HIS A 132 42.81 -62.32 11.88
C HIS A 132 42.71 -63.18 13.15
N ASN A 133 41.50 -63.61 13.54
CA ASN A 133 41.22 -64.39 14.76
C ASN A 133 41.69 -63.71 16.08
N GLY A 134 41.76 -62.37 16.10
CA GLY A 134 42.20 -61.58 17.25
C GLY A 134 41.09 -61.26 18.27
N VAL A 135 39.82 -61.30 17.86
CA VAL A 135 38.63 -61.09 18.72
C VAL A 135 37.49 -62.04 18.31
N SER A 136 36.52 -62.23 19.19
CA SER A 136 35.36 -63.09 18.92
C SER A 136 34.28 -62.38 18.08
N GLN A 137 33.47 -63.16 17.34
CA GLN A 137 32.33 -62.60 16.58
C GLN A 137 31.32 -61.85 17.47
N ARG A 138 31.17 -62.27 18.74
CA ARG A 138 30.27 -61.59 19.68
C ARG A 138 30.78 -60.21 20.07
N GLU A 139 32.09 -60.06 20.29
CA GLU A 139 32.72 -58.78 20.60
C GLU A 139 32.60 -57.81 19.42
N GLU A 140 32.85 -58.28 18.20
CA GLU A 140 32.69 -57.47 16.99
C GLU A 140 31.24 -57.00 16.80
N GLN A 141 30.27 -57.89 16.97
CA GLN A 141 28.85 -57.53 16.88
C GLN A 141 28.43 -56.54 17.97
N GLN A 142 29.01 -56.65 19.18
CA GLN A 142 28.79 -55.67 20.24
C GLN A 142 29.39 -54.31 19.87
N ALA A 143 30.63 -54.26 19.38
CA ALA A 143 31.28 -53.03 18.95
C ALA A 143 30.53 -52.35 17.80
N GLN A 144 30.00 -53.13 16.83
CA GLN A 144 29.12 -52.62 15.78
C GLN A 144 27.83 -52.00 16.35
N THR A 145 27.22 -52.66 17.33
CA THR A 145 26.00 -52.17 17.98
C THR A 145 26.26 -50.87 18.74
N ASP A 146 27.38 -50.80 19.48
CA ASP A 146 27.79 -49.61 20.21
C ASP A 146 28.10 -48.44 19.27
N ALA A 147 28.76 -48.71 18.13
CA ALA A 147 28.99 -47.72 17.09
C ALA A 147 27.68 -47.21 16.48
N ALA A 148 26.74 -48.09 16.16
CA ALA A 148 25.43 -47.71 15.61
C ALA A 148 24.64 -46.83 16.60
N ASN A 149 24.63 -47.17 17.88
CA ASN A 149 23.98 -46.38 18.94
C ASN A 149 24.63 -44.99 19.06
N ALA A 150 25.96 -44.91 19.09
CA ALA A 150 26.67 -43.65 19.19
C ALA A 150 26.47 -42.75 17.95
N GLU A 151 26.35 -43.34 16.76
CA GLU A 151 26.00 -42.62 15.53
C GLU A 151 24.57 -42.08 15.55
N ALA A 152 23.61 -42.86 16.06
CA ALA A 152 22.24 -42.40 16.27
C ALA A 152 22.18 -41.20 17.24
N ASP A 153 22.93 -41.24 18.34
CA ASP A 153 23.03 -40.13 19.29
C ASP A 153 23.64 -38.86 18.66
N ARG A 154 24.67 -39.02 17.82
CA ARG A 154 25.25 -37.91 17.02
C ARG A 154 24.18 -37.31 16.11
N ASP A 155 23.41 -38.13 15.42
CA ASP A 155 22.40 -37.67 14.46
C ASP A 155 21.24 -36.97 15.16
N ALA A 156 20.80 -37.47 16.32
CA ALA A 156 19.81 -36.80 17.15
C ALA A 156 20.31 -35.41 17.63
N ALA A 157 21.57 -35.31 18.05
CA ALA A 157 22.17 -34.03 18.44
C ALA A 157 22.34 -33.06 17.26
N ALA A 158 22.63 -33.57 16.05
CA ALA A 158 22.68 -32.78 14.83
C ALA A 158 21.29 -32.22 14.46
N GLN A 159 20.24 -33.04 14.58
CA GLN A 159 18.86 -32.60 14.37
C GLN A 159 18.44 -31.52 15.37
N ALA A 160 18.85 -31.63 16.64
CA ALA A 160 18.61 -30.59 17.63
C ALA A 160 19.24 -29.25 17.21
N LEU A 161 20.48 -29.25 16.71
CA LEU A 161 21.13 -28.03 16.18
C LEU A 161 20.42 -27.48 14.93
N ALA A 162 20.00 -28.36 14.02
CA ALA A 162 19.23 -27.95 12.84
C ALA A 162 17.88 -27.32 13.23
N SER A 163 17.23 -27.83 14.28
CA SER A 163 15.98 -27.26 14.80
C SER A 163 16.17 -25.85 15.39
N LEU A 164 17.38 -25.52 15.85
CA LEU A 164 17.77 -24.17 16.26
C LEU A 164 18.17 -23.28 15.06
N GLY A 165 18.01 -23.74 13.82
CA GLY A 165 18.26 -22.95 12.62
C GLY A 165 19.73 -22.91 12.17
N LEU A 166 20.56 -23.87 12.60
CA LEU A 166 21.90 -24.03 12.05
C LEU A 166 21.86 -24.75 10.70
N ASP A 167 22.62 -24.20 9.75
CA ASP A 167 22.87 -24.85 8.46
C ASP A 167 23.67 -26.16 8.69
N PRO A 168 23.29 -27.28 8.05
CA PRO A 168 24.08 -28.52 8.03
C PRO A 168 25.58 -28.32 7.76
N LYS A 169 25.96 -27.34 6.93
CA LYS A 169 27.37 -27.01 6.69
C LYS A 169 28.06 -26.46 7.94
N ALA A 170 27.37 -25.62 8.71
CA ALA A 170 27.89 -25.09 9.97
C ALA A 170 27.99 -26.19 11.03
N ILE A 171 27.02 -27.12 11.07
CA ILE A 171 27.05 -28.29 11.97
C ILE A 171 28.26 -29.18 11.65
N GLY A 172 28.51 -29.45 10.36
CA GLY A 172 29.67 -30.24 9.92
C GLY A 172 31.03 -29.60 10.20
N ALA A 173 31.08 -28.28 10.36
CA ALA A 173 32.31 -27.55 10.71
C ALA A 173 32.67 -27.65 12.20
N ILE A 174 31.76 -28.11 13.06
CA ILE A 174 32.02 -28.29 14.49
C ILE A 174 32.99 -29.47 14.66
N GLN A 175 34.14 -29.19 15.29
CA GLN A 175 35.16 -30.19 15.56
C GLN A 175 35.22 -30.54 17.05
N PRO A 176 35.40 -31.83 17.41
CA PRO A 176 35.65 -32.23 18.79
C PRO A 176 36.88 -31.53 19.37
N GLY A 177 36.80 -31.05 20.61
CA GLY A 177 37.95 -30.52 21.35
C GLY A 177 38.37 -29.09 20.98
N ARG A 178 37.75 -28.44 19.98
CA ARG A 178 37.84 -26.99 19.83
C ARG A 178 36.75 -26.35 20.69
N PRO A 179 37.08 -25.50 21.68
CA PRO A 179 36.08 -24.65 22.31
C PRO A 179 35.38 -23.91 21.17
N ALA A 180 34.06 -24.07 21.05
CA ALA A 180 33.30 -23.20 20.16
C ALA A 180 33.52 -21.78 20.69
N ALA A 181 34.36 -21.00 20.00
CA ALA A 181 34.72 -19.66 20.40
C ALA A 181 33.41 -18.86 20.54
N ARG A 182 32.91 -18.74 21.77
CA ARG A 182 31.53 -18.35 22.13
C ARG A 182 30.52 -18.83 21.09
N ALA A 183 29.92 -20.01 21.30
CA ALA A 183 28.80 -20.46 20.50
C ALA A 183 27.67 -19.41 20.57
N GLN A 184 27.71 -18.47 19.63
CA GLN A 184 26.75 -17.38 19.49
C GLN A 184 25.72 -17.81 18.47
N GLY A 185 24.45 -17.73 18.87
CA GLY A 185 23.35 -17.93 17.94
C GLY A 185 23.27 -16.73 17.01
N ALA A 186 23.23 -16.97 15.70
CA ALA A 186 23.05 -15.90 14.71
C ALA A 186 21.56 -15.79 14.33
N ILE A 187 20.96 -14.62 14.53
CA ILE A 187 19.65 -14.29 13.94
C ILE A 187 19.87 -14.03 12.46
N ARG A 188 19.16 -14.72 11.58
CA ARG A 188 19.37 -14.66 10.13
C ARG A 188 18.15 -14.16 9.38
N ALA A 189 18.38 -13.53 8.23
CA ALA A 189 17.30 -13.09 7.36
C ALA A 189 16.58 -14.29 6.71
N PRO A 190 15.25 -14.45 6.87
CA PRO A 190 14.50 -15.54 6.25
C PRO A 190 14.32 -15.34 4.73
N ILE A 191 14.31 -14.09 4.28
CA ILE A 191 14.17 -13.66 2.88
C ILE A 191 15.29 -12.67 2.53
N ALA A 192 15.55 -12.47 1.24
CA ALA A 192 16.37 -11.36 0.77
C ALA A 192 15.53 -10.07 0.71
N GLY A 193 16.11 -8.93 1.06
CA GLY A 193 15.40 -7.66 1.09
C GLY A 193 16.17 -6.56 1.81
N THR A 194 15.45 -5.57 2.32
CA THR A 194 16.01 -4.47 3.10
C THR A 194 15.53 -4.58 4.54
N VAL A 195 16.43 -4.36 5.49
CA VAL A 195 16.07 -4.26 6.92
C VAL A 195 15.31 -2.96 7.12
N VAL A 196 14.00 -3.03 7.36
CA VAL A 196 13.16 -1.84 7.49
C VAL A 196 13.01 -1.40 8.94
N GLU A 197 13.03 -2.34 9.87
CA GLU A 197 12.91 -2.07 11.30
C GLU A 197 13.90 -2.94 12.07
N LYS A 198 14.45 -2.35 13.13
CA LYS A 198 15.30 -3.00 14.13
C LYS A 198 14.65 -2.78 15.49
N LEU A 199 14.27 -3.86 16.14
CA LEU A 199 13.50 -3.86 17.39
C LEU A 199 14.33 -4.33 18.59
N ILE A 200 15.61 -4.63 18.37
CA ILE A 200 16.53 -5.12 19.41
C ILE A 200 17.77 -4.25 19.55
N SER A 201 18.31 -4.22 20.78
CA SER A 201 19.55 -3.50 21.12
C SER A 201 20.59 -4.42 21.76
N PRO A 202 21.90 -4.14 21.64
CA PRO A 202 22.93 -4.88 22.34
C PRO A 202 22.67 -4.93 23.86
N GLY A 203 22.86 -6.08 24.48
CA GLY A 203 22.59 -6.34 25.89
C GLY A 203 21.14 -6.68 26.22
N GLN A 204 20.18 -6.47 25.31
CA GLN A 204 18.78 -6.83 25.53
C GLN A 204 18.60 -8.35 25.60
N LEU A 205 17.88 -8.83 26.62
CA LEU A 205 17.54 -10.24 26.75
C LEU A 205 16.40 -10.60 25.79
N LEU A 206 16.67 -11.52 24.86
CA LEU A 206 15.68 -12.04 23.93
C LEU A 206 15.01 -13.30 24.48
N GLN A 207 13.76 -13.50 24.07
CA GLN A 207 13.00 -14.74 24.28
C GLN A 207 12.73 -15.40 22.93
N ALA A 208 13.11 -16.68 22.82
CA ALA A 208 12.92 -17.46 21.62
C ALA A 208 11.43 -17.54 21.21
N GLY A 209 11.16 -17.43 19.90
CA GLY A 209 9.83 -17.57 19.31
C GLY A 209 8.83 -16.45 19.61
N THR A 210 9.21 -15.46 20.43
CA THR A 210 8.29 -14.40 20.88
C THR A 210 8.83 -13.00 20.66
N THR A 211 10.14 -12.78 20.82
CA THR A 211 10.71 -11.43 20.67
C THR A 211 10.93 -11.10 19.19
N PRO A 212 10.24 -10.10 18.61
CA PRO A 212 10.54 -9.63 17.26
C PRO A 212 11.87 -8.87 17.26
N ALA A 213 12.78 -9.26 16.38
CA ALA A 213 14.13 -8.70 16.31
C ALA A 213 14.28 -7.70 15.17
N PHE A 214 13.83 -8.08 13.98
CA PHE A 214 13.95 -7.26 12.77
C PHE A 214 12.70 -7.42 11.92
N THR A 215 12.44 -6.43 11.07
CA THR A 215 11.52 -6.60 9.94
C THR A 215 12.35 -6.49 8.67
N VAL A 216 12.29 -7.52 7.82
CA VAL A 216 12.94 -7.52 6.50
C VAL A 216 11.84 -7.48 5.45
N ALA A 217 11.91 -6.53 4.53
CA ALA A 217 10.90 -6.36 3.48
C ALA A 217 11.54 -6.18 2.11
N ASN A 218 10.85 -6.64 1.08
CA ASN A 218 11.20 -6.29 -0.29
C ASN A 218 10.62 -4.91 -0.63
N LEU A 219 11.48 -3.91 -0.85
CA LEU A 219 11.07 -2.53 -1.13
C LEU A 219 10.89 -2.22 -2.63
N SER A 220 11.10 -3.19 -3.52
CA SER A 220 10.93 -3.00 -4.97
C SER A 220 9.48 -2.74 -5.37
N GLN A 221 8.54 -3.16 -4.54
CA GLN A 221 7.12 -2.91 -4.67
C GLN A 221 6.59 -2.45 -3.31
N VAL A 222 5.76 -1.42 -3.31
CA VAL A 222 5.17 -0.86 -2.09
C VAL A 222 3.67 -0.71 -2.28
N TRP A 223 2.96 -0.59 -1.17
CA TRP A 223 1.55 -0.28 -1.19
C TRP A 223 1.36 1.21 -0.90
N VAL A 224 0.40 1.81 -1.59
CA VAL A 224 -0.08 3.15 -1.29
C VAL A 224 -1.52 3.01 -0.82
N MET A 225 -1.75 3.40 0.42
CA MET A 225 -3.06 3.35 1.06
C MET A 225 -3.75 4.69 0.81
N ALA A 226 -4.47 4.78 -0.31
CA ALA A 226 -5.20 5.97 -0.71
C ALA A 226 -6.53 6.09 0.04
N GLN A 227 -6.84 7.29 0.53
CA GLN A 227 -8.09 7.60 1.21
C GLN A 227 -9.09 8.16 0.19
N VAL A 228 -10.00 7.31 -0.27
CA VAL A 228 -10.99 7.65 -1.28
C VAL A 228 -12.29 8.07 -0.60
N ALA A 229 -12.86 9.21 -1.00
CA ALA A 229 -14.12 9.69 -0.45
C ALA A 229 -15.28 8.75 -0.82
N THR A 230 -16.26 8.61 0.08
CA THR A 230 -17.42 7.73 -0.14
C THR A 230 -18.22 8.10 -1.41
N SER A 231 -18.22 9.39 -1.79
CA SER A 231 -18.86 9.87 -3.03
C SER A 231 -18.24 9.29 -4.31
N ASP A 232 -16.95 8.94 -4.27
CA ASP A 232 -16.17 8.61 -5.45
C ASP A 232 -16.00 7.09 -5.62
N LEU A 233 -16.34 6.31 -4.58
CA LEU A 233 -16.31 4.85 -4.57
C LEU A 233 -17.00 4.19 -5.77
N PRO A 234 -18.17 4.65 -6.25
CA PRO A 234 -18.82 4.02 -7.41
C PRO A 234 -17.99 4.10 -8.69
N SER A 235 -16.99 4.98 -8.74
CA SER A 235 -16.14 5.20 -9.91
C SER A 235 -14.82 4.41 -9.83
N ILE A 236 -14.56 3.66 -8.76
CA ILE A 236 -13.31 2.93 -8.54
C ILE A 236 -13.56 1.43 -8.47
N SER A 237 -12.68 0.65 -9.08
CA SER A 237 -12.72 -0.80 -9.07
C SER A 237 -11.32 -1.40 -8.97
N VAL A 238 -11.24 -2.63 -8.44
CA VAL A 238 -9.98 -3.39 -8.38
C VAL A 238 -9.47 -3.64 -9.80
N GLY A 239 -8.22 -3.28 -10.05
CA GLY A 239 -7.55 -3.34 -11.35
C GLY A 239 -7.46 -2.00 -12.08
N ASP A 240 -8.02 -0.92 -11.51
CA ASP A 240 -7.92 0.40 -12.11
C ASP A 240 -6.47 0.95 -12.05
N PRO A 241 -5.98 1.58 -13.13
CA PRO A 241 -4.67 2.21 -13.14
C PRO A 241 -4.64 3.41 -12.19
N ALA A 242 -3.52 3.58 -11.51
CA ALA A 242 -3.28 4.68 -10.60
C ALA A 242 -1.91 5.32 -10.87
N GLU A 243 -1.85 6.63 -10.71
CA GLU A 243 -0.63 7.42 -10.78
C GLU A 243 -0.35 8.00 -9.40
N VAL A 244 0.88 7.82 -8.91
CA VAL A 244 1.31 8.24 -7.59
C VAL A 244 2.36 9.33 -7.73
N GLU A 245 2.05 10.48 -7.13
CA GLU A 245 2.91 11.65 -7.12
C GLU A 245 3.41 11.91 -5.70
N THR A 246 4.73 11.97 -5.55
CA THR A 246 5.39 12.16 -4.26
C THR A 246 5.44 13.61 -3.81
N GLY A 247 5.10 14.55 -4.70
CA GLY A 247 5.26 16.00 -4.47
C GLY A 247 6.71 16.48 -4.40
N VAL A 248 7.69 15.57 -4.49
CA VAL A 248 9.13 15.85 -4.44
C VAL A 248 9.76 15.40 -5.76
N GLY A 249 9.80 16.32 -6.73
CA GLY A 249 10.33 16.08 -8.07
C GLY A 249 9.27 15.70 -9.12
N PRO A 250 9.66 15.56 -10.41
CA PRO A 250 8.74 15.33 -11.52
C PRO A 250 8.32 13.86 -11.69
N ASN A 251 8.61 13.00 -10.71
CA ASN A 251 8.48 11.55 -10.88
C ASN A 251 7.07 11.09 -10.48
N THR A 252 6.25 10.80 -11.48
CA THR A 252 5.00 10.06 -11.31
C THR A 252 5.29 8.56 -11.41
N LEU A 253 4.86 7.80 -10.41
CA LEU A 253 4.99 6.34 -10.39
C LEU A 253 3.65 5.70 -10.72
N THR A 254 3.66 4.70 -11.61
CA THR A 254 2.45 3.98 -12.00
C THR A 254 2.18 2.81 -11.06
N GLY A 255 0.92 2.61 -10.72
CA GLY A 255 0.44 1.50 -9.92
C GLY A 255 -0.94 1.03 -10.35
N VAL A 256 -1.47 0.03 -9.64
CA VAL A 256 -2.78 -0.56 -9.90
C VAL A 256 -3.52 -0.74 -8.59
N VAL A 257 -4.82 -0.44 -8.57
CA VAL A 257 -5.69 -0.72 -7.43
C VAL A 257 -5.78 -2.23 -7.23
N THR A 258 -5.30 -2.74 -6.10
CA THR A 258 -5.35 -4.18 -5.77
C THR A 258 -6.44 -4.52 -4.77
N ASN A 259 -6.88 -3.55 -3.97
CA ASN A 259 -7.95 -3.76 -3.01
C ASN A 259 -8.69 -2.45 -2.72
N VAL A 260 -10.00 -2.53 -2.58
CA VAL A 260 -10.85 -1.46 -2.03
C VAL A 260 -11.44 -2.02 -0.73
N ALA A 261 -11.18 -1.37 0.39
CA ALA A 261 -11.62 -1.87 1.69
C ALA A 261 -13.15 -1.92 1.78
N GLY A 262 -13.68 -2.96 2.43
CA GLY A 262 -15.12 -3.10 2.69
C GLY A 262 -15.63 -2.26 3.87
N LEU A 263 -14.79 -1.37 4.42
CA LEU A 263 -15.10 -0.57 5.60
C LEU A 263 -14.78 0.91 5.32
N VAL A 264 -15.68 1.79 5.81
CA VAL A 264 -15.47 3.24 5.82
C VAL A 264 -14.84 3.63 7.14
N ASN A 265 -13.78 4.43 7.12
CA ASN A 265 -13.22 5.00 8.33
C ASN A 265 -14.18 6.09 8.87
N PRO A 266 -14.71 5.98 10.11
CA PRO A 266 -15.69 6.93 10.64
C PRO A 266 -15.11 8.34 10.85
N ASP A 267 -13.80 8.45 11.10
CA ASP A 267 -13.12 9.72 11.37
C ASP A 267 -12.89 10.50 10.07
N THR A 268 -12.43 9.82 9.02
CA THR A 268 -12.10 10.46 7.74
C THR A 268 -13.22 10.37 6.71
N ARG A 269 -14.25 9.56 6.96
CA ARG A 269 -15.35 9.23 6.03
C ARG A 269 -14.87 8.74 4.65
N ALA A 270 -13.65 8.22 4.63
CA ALA A 270 -13.00 7.68 3.44
C ALA A 270 -12.90 6.16 3.53
N VAL A 271 -12.87 5.53 2.37
CA VAL A 271 -12.56 4.11 2.21
C VAL A 271 -11.11 3.97 1.81
N LEU A 272 -10.41 3.08 2.52
CA LEU A 272 -9.02 2.79 2.25
C LEU A 272 -8.91 1.97 0.96
N THR A 273 -8.22 2.52 -0.03
CA THR A 273 -7.99 1.87 -1.32
C THR A 273 -6.50 1.60 -1.46
N ARG A 274 -6.14 0.32 -1.57
CA ARG A 274 -4.76 -0.12 -1.70
C ARG A 274 -4.36 -0.12 -3.17
N VAL A 275 -3.33 0.65 -3.47
CA VAL A 275 -2.68 0.69 -4.77
C VAL A 275 -1.31 0.05 -4.67
N SER A 276 -1.01 -0.92 -5.53
CA SER A 276 0.31 -1.52 -5.61
C SER A 276 1.16 -0.77 -6.63
N VAL A 277 2.35 -0.34 -6.23
CA VAL A 277 3.20 0.58 -6.99
C VAL A 277 4.60 0.01 -7.08
N ALA A 278 5.17 -0.02 -8.29
CA ALA A 278 6.58 -0.33 -8.47
C ALA A 278 7.44 0.81 -7.93
N ASN A 279 8.50 0.48 -7.20
CA ASN A 279 9.34 1.45 -6.50
C ASN A 279 10.80 1.40 -6.99
N PRO A 280 11.06 1.72 -8.27
CA PRO A 280 12.41 1.75 -8.80
C PRO A 280 13.25 2.78 -8.05
N GLY A 281 14.46 2.40 -7.64
CA GLY A 281 15.35 3.27 -6.87
C GLY A 281 14.92 3.50 -5.41
N GLU A 282 13.88 2.78 -4.92
CA GLU A 282 13.39 2.86 -3.54
C GLU A 282 13.05 4.31 -3.10
N VAL A 283 12.47 5.07 -4.03
CA VAL A 283 12.10 6.49 -3.85
C VAL A 283 10.95 6.63 -2.85
N LEU A 284 9.94 5.74 -2.94
CA LEU A 284 8.85 5.68 -1.99
C LEU A 284 9.34 5.05 -0.68
N LYS A 285 9.21 5.81 0.41
CA LYS A 285 9.53 5.37 1.77
C LYS A 285 8.24 5.15 2.56
N LYS A 286 8.26 4.22 3.51
CA LYS A 286 7.14 4.02 4.46
C LYS A 286 6.74 5.35 5.10
N GLN A 287 5.45 5.54 5.32
CA GLN A 287 4.85 6.74 5.92
C GLN A 287 4.99 8.02 5.07
N MET A 288 5.52 7.93 3.85
CA MET A 288 5.53 9.07 2.94
C MET A 288 4.11 9.38 2.47
N TYR A 289 3.72 10.65 2.52
CA TYR A 289 2.47 11.13 1.95
C TYR A 289 2.62 11.32 0.45
N VAL A 290 1.61 10.87 -0.29
CA VAL A 290 1.58 10.94 -1.75
C VAL A 290 0.19 11.32 -2.23
N ARG A 291 0.11 11.95 -3.40
CA ARG A 291 -1.14 12.15 -4.13
C ARG A 291 -1.34 10.99 -5.09
N VAL A 292 -2.55 10.47 -5.14
CA VAL A 292 -2.92 9.34 -5.99
C VAL A 292 -4.02 9.78 -6.94
N ARG A 293 -3.81 9.57 -8.24
CA ARG A 293 -4.80 9.75 -9.31
C ARG A 293 -5.23 8.38 -9.79
N ILE A 294 -6.44 7.96 -9.45
CA ILE A 294 -7.02 6.68 -9.87
C ILE A 294 -7.90 6.94 -11.08
N SER A 295 -7.62 6.30 -12.21
CA SER A 295 -8.41 6.45 -13.42
C SER A 295 -9.29 5.23 -13.63
N ALA A 296 -10.62 5.42 -13.65
CA ALA A 296 -11.57 4.34 -13.88
C ALA A 296 -11.29 3.65 -15.23
N ARG A 297 -11.26 2.31 -15.26
CA ARG A 297 -11.12 1.58 -16.54
C ARG A 297 -12.36 1.70 -17.41
N GLN A 298 -13.53 1.72 -16.80
CA GLN A 298 -14.78 1.82 -17.50
C GLN A 298 -15.02 3.26 -17.96
N ALA A 299 -15.21 3.44 -19.26
CA ALA A 299 -15.61 4.72 -19.81
C ALA A 299 -17.06 5.03 -19.40
N SER A 300 -17.28 6.24 -18.91
CA SER A 300 -18.61 6.83 -18.78
C SER A 300 -18.92 7.66 -20.02
N THR A 301 -20.21 7.86 -20.31
CA THR A 301 -20.64 8.75 -21.40
C THR A 301 -21.29 9.99 -20.79
N GLY A 302 -20.92 11.17 -21.26
CA GLY A 302 -21.47 12.43 -20.76
C GLY A 302 -21.30 13.56 -21.75
N LEU A 303 -21.93 14.70 -21.46
CA LEU A 303 -21.72 15.92 -22.22
C LEU A 303 -20.44 16.58 -21.75
N LEU A 304 -19.43 16.63 -22.61
CA LEU A 304 -18.15 17.27 -22.32
C LEU A 304 -18.11 18.67 -22.93
N VAL A 305 -17.74 19.64 -22.10
CA VAL A 305 -17.56 21.04 -22.51
C VAL A 305 -16.13 21.49 -22.16
N PRO A 306 -15.40 22.12 -23.10
CA PRO A 306 -14.07 22.65 -22.83
C PRO A 306 -14.08 23.62 -21.65
N VAL A 307 -12.99 23.62 -20.86
CA VAL A 307 -12.84 24.51 -19.71
C VAL A 307 -12.98 25.99 -20.12
N SER A 308 -12.55 26.34 -21.33
CA SER A 308 -12.63 27.70 -21.88
C SER A 308 -14.06 28.22 -22.09
N ALA A 309 -15.06 27.34 -22.21
CA ALA A 309 -16.46 27.71 -22.36
C ALA A 309 -17.15 28.04 -21.04
N ILE A 310 -16.52 27.72 -19.91
CA ILE A 310 -17.15 27.80 -18.59
C ILE A 310 -16.77 29.12 -17.95
N LEU A 311 -17.78 29.92 -17.65
CA LEU A 311 -17.66 31.17 -16.92
C LEU A 311 -18.27 31.02 -15.54
N ARG A 312 -17.90 31.93 -14.63
CA ARG A 312 -18.46 32.01 -13.29
C ARG A 312 -19.01 33.40 -13.05
N ASP A 313 -20.12 33.47 -12.34
CA ASP A 313 -20.71 34.73 -11.92
C ASP A 313 -20.14 35.23 -10.59
N ASP A 314 -20.71 36.31 -10.10
CA ASP A 314 -20.40 36.93 -8.81
C ASP A 314 -20.65 36.01 -7.62
N GLU A 315 -21.60 35.08 -7.73
CA GLU A 315 -21.87 34.03 -6.74
C GLU A 315 -21.00 32.78 -6.93
N ASN A 316 -20.03 32.82 -7.83
CA ASN A 316 -19.12 31.71 -8.17
C ASN A 316 -19.85 30.47 -8.77
N LEU A 317 -21.07 30.64 -9.28
CA LEU A 317 -21.85 29.61 -9.96
C LEU A 317 -21.42 29.51 -11.42
N ALA A 318 -21.28 28.28 -11.91
CA ALA A 318 -20.85 28.01 -13.27
C ALA A 318 -21.98 28.23 -14.29
N PHE A 319 -21.65 28.90 -15.39
CA PHE A 319 -22.57 29.09 -16.51
C PHE A 319 -21.83 29.08 -17.85
N VAL A 320 -22.58 28.89 -18.92
CA VAL A 320 -22.10 28.97 -20.31
C VAL A 320 -23.04 29.84 -21.15
N TYR A 321 -22.54 30.33 -22.29
CA TYR A 321 -23.38 30.99 -23.29
C TYR A 321 -23.78 30.01 -24.38
N VAL A 322 -25.08 29.84 -24.59
CA VAL A 322 -25.66 28.95 -25.61
C VAL A 322 -26.24 29.79 -26.75
N ALA A 323 -25.82 29.49 -27.98
CA ALA A 323 -26.37 30.11 -29.18
C ALA A 323 -27.78 29.59 -29.45
N GLN A 324 -28.74 30.51 -29.48
CA GLN A 324 -30.15 30.25 -29.76
C GLN A 324 -30.41 30.21 -31.29
N ALA A 325 -31.58 29.69 -31.67
CA ALA A 325 -31.98 29.58 -33.08
C ALA A 325 -32.18 30.97 -33.75
N ASP A 326 -32.50 31.99 -32.96
CA ASP A 326 -32.68 33.39 -33.41
C ASP A 326 -31.34 34.15 -33.60
N GLY A 327 -30.20 33.49 -33.37
CA GLY A 327 -28.86 34.10 -33.45
C GLY A 327 -28.44 34.87 -32.21
N SER A 328 -29.24 34.87 -31.14
CA SER A 328 -28.90 35.45 -29.84
C SER A 328 -28.14 34.45 -28.95
N PHE A 329 -27.48 34.96 -27.91
CA PHE A 329 -26.78 34.16 -26.91
C PHE A 329 -27.51 34.27 -25.58
N ALA A 330 -27.91 33.11 -25.05
CA ALA A 330 -28.53 33.01 -23.74
C ALA A 330 -27.52 32.49 -22.72
N ARG A 331 -27.47 33.16 -21.57
CA ARG A 331 -26.74 32.67 -20.39
C ARG A 331 -27.49 31.48 -19.80
N ARG A 332 -26.78 30.37 -19.56
CA ARG A 332 -27.37 29.18 -18.94
C ARG A 332 -26.45 28.64 -17.85
N HIS A 333 -26.97 28.56 -16.63
CA HIS A 333 -26.28 27.90 -15.52
C HIS A 333 -26.13 26.41 -15.79
N VAL A 334 -24.98 25.87 -15.43
CA VAL A 334 -24.64 24.46 -15.61
C VAL A 334 -24.12 23.88 -14.31
N THR A 335 -24.43 22.61 -14.06
CA THR A 335 -23.78 21.86 -13.00
C THR A 335 -22.48 21.30 -13.56
N LEU A 336 -21.36 21.53 -12.88
CA LEU A 336 -20.08 20.94 -13.24
C LEU A 336 -19.94 19.58 -12.55
N GLY A 337 -19.61 18.56 -13.32
CA GLY A 337 -19.19 17.25 -12.84
C GLY A 337 -17.67 17.10 -12.86
N ASP A 338 -17.22 15.86 -13.05
CA ASP A 338 -15.81 15.50 -13.07
C ASP A 338 -15.06 16.22 -14.21
N ARG A 339 -13.83 16.64 -13.94
CA ARG A 339 -12.92 17.16 -14.98
C ARG A 339 -12.20 15.98 -15.65
N SER A 340 -12.20 15.95 -16.98
CA SER A 340 -11.45 14.97 -17.77
C SER A 340 -10.53 15.75 -18.73
N GLY A 341 -9.24 15.85 -18.37
CA GLY A 341 -8.27 16.65 -19.12
C GLY A 341 -8.64 18.14 -19.16
N ASP A 342 -8.85 18.67 -20.37
CA ASP A 342 -9.25 20.07 -20.61
C ASP A 342 -10.77 20.27 -20.80
N GLN A 343 -11.57 19.30 -20.36
CA GLN A 343 -13.02 19.34 -20.46
C GLN A 343 -13.66 19.04 -19.10
N TYR A 344 -14.84 19.62 -18.87
CA TYR A 344 -15.71 19.24 -17.77
C TYR A 344 -16.90 18.44 -18.28
N VAL A 345 -17.30 17.45 -17.50
CA VAL A 345 -18.58 16.78 -17.66
C VAL A 345 -19.68 17.72 -17.17
N ILE A 346 -20.76 17.83 -17.91
CA ILE A 346 -21.95 18.63 -17.54
C ILE A 346 -23.12 17.69 -17.27
N PRO A 347 -23.42 17.35 -16.00
CA PRO A 347 -24.55 16.47 -15.67
C PRO A 347 -25.91 17.14 -15.89
N ALA A 348 -25.99 18.47 -15.78
CA ALA A 348 -27.24 19.23 -15.92
C ALA A 348 -27.01 20.63 -16.50
N GLY A 349 -28.00 21.13 -17.22
CA GLY A 349 -28.01 22.47 -17.80
C GLY A 349 -27.69 22.52 -19.31
N LEU A 350 -27.30 21.42 -19.95
CA LEU A 350 -27.09 21.36 -21.40
C LEU A 350 -27.70 20.12 -22.02
N GLN A 351 -27.95 20.19 -23.32
CA GLN A 351 -28.44 19.08 -24.14
C GLN A 351 -27.47 18.79 -25.30
N ALA A 352 -27.50 17.56 -25.80
CA ALA A 352 -26.75 17.21 -27.00
C ALA A 352 -27.25 18.04 -28.18
N GLY A 353 -26.32 18.65 -28.92
CA GLY A 353 -26.60 19.58 -30.02
C GLY A 353 -26.59 21.05 -29.64
N ASP A 354 -26.56 21.40 -28.34
CA ASP A 354 -26.39 22.79 -27.91
C ASP A 354 -25.05 23.35 -28.43
N ARG A 355 -25.06 24.59 -28.93
CA ARG A 355 -23.84 25.28 -29.41
C ARG A 355 -23.37 26.26 -28.35
N VAL A 356 -22.28 25.95 -27.67
CA VAL A 356 -21.71 26.75 -26.58
C VAL A 356 -20.54 27.61 -27.05
N VAL A 357 -20.40 28.80 -26.49
CA VAL A 357 -19.27 29.70 -26.78
C VAL A 357 -18.02 29.22 -26.06
N VAL A 358 -16.97 28.84 -26.80
CA VAL A 358 -15.66 28.40 -26.24
C VAL A 358 -14.58 29.47 -26.33
N ASP A 359 -14.73 30.44 -27.22
CA ASP A 359 -13.84 31.59 -27.37
C ASP A 359 -14.69 32.86 -27.55
N GLY A 360 -14.29 33.95 -26.89
CA GLY A 360 -15.07 35.19 -26.81
C GLY A 360 -16.18 35.22 -25.74
N GLY A 361 -16.22 34.25 -24.81
CA GLY A 361 -17.25 34.19 -23.76
C GLY A 361 -17.31 35.44 -22.85
N LEU A 362 -16.15 35.97 -22.46
CA LEU A 362 -16.04 37.21 -21.68
C LEU A 362 -16.57 38.44 -22.44
N PHE A 363 -16.42 38.45 -23.77
CA PHE A 363 -16.95 39.52 -24.61
C PHE A 363 -18.48 39.51 -24.63
N VAL A 364 -19.09 38.31 -24.73
CA VAL A 364 -20.56 38.16 -24.62
C VAL A 364 -21.05 38.61 -23.24
N GLN A 365 -20.31 38.27 -22.19
CA GLN A 365 -20.63 38.71 -20.82
C GLN A 365 -20.58 40.24 -20.66
N PHE A 366 -19.54 40.88 -21.20
CA PHE A 366 -19.42 42.34 -21.20
C PHE A 366 -20.61 43.00 -21.91
N MET A 367 -20.99 42.50 -23.10
CA MET A 367 -22.12 43.00 -23.87
C MET A 367 -23.47 42.82 -23.15
N GLN A 368 -23.60 41.82 -22.26
CA GLN A 368 -24.81 41.61 -21.46
C GLN A 368 -24.91 42.56 -20.26
N SER A 369 -23.77 43.06 -19.77
CA SER A 369 -23.68 43.94 -18.59
C SER A 369 -23.87 45.43 -18.89
N GLN A 370 -23.87 45.80 -20.18
CA GLN A 370 -24.25 47.13 -20.66
C GLN A 370 -25.74 47.20 -20.94
#